data_AF-A0A8H3BVR7-F1
#
_entry.id   AF-A0A8H3BVR7-F1
#
_cell.length_a   1.000
_cell.length_b   1.000
_cell.length_c   1.000
_cell.angle_alpha   90.00
_cell.angle_beta   90.00
_cell.angle_gamma   90.00
#
_symmetry.space_group_name_H-M   'P 1'
#
loop_
_entity.id
_entity.type
_entity.pdbx_description
1 polymer ?
#
loop_
_entity_poly.entity_id
_entity_poly.type
_entity_poly.pdbx_seq_one_letter_code
_entity_poly.pdbx_strand_id
1 'polypeptide(L)'
;MLTTCNGGDSSKRCAAAGTADRWKYNSSYYLTPEEVNVFKHEVPTRKRKESVSQAQGEVTDPSECKKHWKNAKVDNNPDRKTRSIFDETGIFISVCRHSFILTICDMIQSGEQAKYPLAIIDKLMSVYGPDIMMGYNIGCTFKGTAEWSPLLGQRVKEMGFDMCLGSFHGPAHNRLCQLRNHPHNREGNGLSPLENAEQIFSSSNRIASLVRLASKYHRQQCIHMHFNAWDEDQHQNLGYLLHTKYIRALEEYKTAESTMAKLRPGILATKLEEYIEQEKAYLESLKAPLESELFTIEYLGLLEKLEAKRAEYDHCQNASFIATDGPLTGNLRQSALKTAKIETRRRNTLEQLLTVQDAVAKLEEKHNITHRWTRTSKEWIEAQKTRKDQQYHAAIDELERLVIQRLFELSRAGLANTGYKLRQHILKAIYVRSKAVRAALDRYNKLASELVPPSCTISWDSIANSKVLEDFNILRGSRWGIEEEEWSKLENRHCTEQAR
;
A
#
# COMPACT_ATOMS: atom_id res chain seq x y z
N MET A 1 -11.04 -15.81 15.31
CA MET A 1 -9.83 -16.68 15.16
C MET A 1 -8.64 -15.85 14.68
N LEU A 2 -7.39 -16.18 15.08
CA LEU A 2 -6.18 -15.50 14.58
C LEU A 2 -5.35 -16.43 13.67
N THR A 3 -5.03 -15.94 12.48
CA THR A 3 -4.27 -16.67 11.46
C THR A 3 -3.27 -15.76 10.74
N THR A 4 -2.30 -16.34 10.05
CA THR A 4 -1.42 -15.62 9.13
C THR A 4 -1.27 -16.42 7.85
N CYS A 5 -1.14 -15.73 6.72
CA CYS A 5 -0.93 -16.35 5.42
C CYS A 5 0.28 -15.73 4.71
N ASN A 6 1.01 -16.52 3.94
CA ASN A 6 2.09 -16.02 3.10
C ASN A 6 2.45 -17.01 1.98
N GLY A 7 3.21 -16.54 0.99
CA GLY A 7 3.81 -17.38 -0.07
C GLY A 7 5.25 -17.75 0.25
N GLY A 8 5.64 -18.97 -0.11
CA GLY A 8 7.00 -19.50 0.02
C GLY A 8 7.44 -20.18 -1.26
N ASP A 9 8.67 -19.90 -1.71
CA ASP A 9 9.20 -20.35 -3.00
C ASP A 9 10.28 -21.45 -2.88
N SER A 10 10.42 -22.03 -1.68
CA SER A 10 11.34 -23.13 -1.39
C SER A 10 10.93 -24.43 -2.10
N SER A 11 9.62 -24.68 -2.14
CA SER A 11 9.00 -25.93 -2.60
C SER A 11 8.70 -25.94 -4.11
N LYS A 12 9.66 -25.51 -4.93
CA LYS A 12 9.54 -25.48 -6.41
C LYS A 12 9.53 -26.89 -7.00
N ARG A 13 8.85 -27.10 -8.14
CA ARG A 13 8.93 -28.32 -8.96
C ARG A 13 9.21 -28.00 -10.41
N CYS A 14 10.17 -28.70 -11.02
CA CYS A 14 10.48 -28.55 -12.44
C CYS A 14 9.33 -29.07 -13.31
N ALA A 15 9.00 -28.36 -14.39
CA ALA A 15 7.91 -28.73 -15.28
C ALA A 15 8.14 -30.06 -16.01
N ALA A 16 9.40 -30.38 -16.31
CA ALA A 16 9.79 -31.64 -16.95
C ALA A 16 9.84 -32.84 -15.98
N ALA A 17 9.70 -32.63 -14.66
CA ALA A 17 9.85 -33.70 -13.68
C ALA A 17 8.56 -34.50 -13.48
N GLY A 18 8.68 -35.84 -13.52
CA GLY A 18 7.62 -36.78 -13.16
C GLY A 18 6.36 -36.69 -14.03
N THR A 19 6.49 -36.31 -15.31
CA THR A 19 5.37 -36.10 -16.24
C THR A 19 4.60 -37.37 -16.61
N ALA A 20 5.20 -38.55 -16.41
CA ALA A 20 4.54 -39.83 -16.62
C ALA A 20 3.52 -40.17 -15.52
N ASP A 21 3.69 -39.61 -14.32
CA ASP A 21 2.83 -39.86 -13.18
C ASP A 21 1.59 -38.96 -13.23
N ARG A 22 0.43 -39.61 -13.40
CA ARG A 22 -0.88 -38.95 -13.50
C ARG A 22 -1.69 -39.00 -12.21
N TRP A 23 -1.14 -39.56 -11.14
CA TRP A 23 -1.85 -39.71 -9.87
C TRP A 23 -2.09 -38.34 -9.24
N LYS A 24 -3.24 -38.20 -8.59
CA LYS A 24 -3.59 -37.00 -7.81
C LYS A 24 -3.49 -37.36 -6.33
N TYR A 25 -2.71 -36.60 -5.58
CA TYR A 25 -2.61 -36.79 -4.14
C TYR A 25 -3.80 -36.10 -3.47
N ASN A 26 -4.51 -36.82 -2.61
CA ASN A 26 -5.60 -36.25 -1.83
C ASN A 26 -5.08 -35.86 -0.45
N SER A 27 -5.27 -34.60 -0.08
CA SER A 27 -4.76 -34.04 1.17
C SER A 27 -5.82 -33.15 1.80
N SER A 28 -6.01 -33.31 3.12
CA SER A 28 -6.86 -32.44 3.93
C SER A 28 -6.36 -30.98 3.98
N TYR A 29 -5.06 -30.74 3.77
CA TYR A 29 -4.48 -29.39 3.76
C TYR A 29 -4.63 -28.66 2.43
N TYR A 30 -4.69 -29.36 1.31
CA TYR A 30 -4.56 -28.72 0.00
C TYR A 30 -5.90 -28.19 -0.51
N LEU A 31 -5.89 -26.94 -0.96
CA LEU A 31 -6.92 -26.41 -1.86
C LEU A 31 -6.61 -26.85 -3.29
N THR A 32 -7.63 -27.30 -4.01
CA THR A 32 -7.46 -27.74 -5.39
C THR A 32 -7.25 -26.54 -6.32
N PRO A 33 -6.59 -26.73 -7.48
CA PRO A 33 -6.47 -25.68 -8.48
C PRO A 33 -7.83 -25.13 -8.93
N GLU A 34 -8.87 -25.96 -8.95
CA GLU A 34 -10.22 -25.58 -9.32
C GLU A 34 -10.81 -24.61 -8.28
N GLU A 35 -10.72 -24.94 -6.98
CA GLU A 35 -11.15 -24.06 -5.88
C GLU A 35 -10.42 -22.70 -5.94
N VAL A 36 -9.10 -22.71 -6.16
CA VAL A 36 -8.30 -21.48 -6.21
C VAL A 36 -8.58 -20.65 -7.46
N ASN A 37 -8.80 -21.28 -8.61
CA ASN A 37 -8.96 -20.56 -9.87
C ASN A 37 -10.32 -19.87 -10.04
N VAL A 38 -11.31 -20.15 -9.19
CA VAL A 38 -12.53 -19.33 -9.08
C VAL A 38 -12.17 -17.85 -8.89
N PHE A 39 -11.13 -17.58 -8.09
CA PHE A 39 -10.70 -16.21 -7.73
C PHE A 39 -9.71 -15.59 -8.74
N LYS A 40 -9.36 -16.28 -9.83
CA LYS A 40 -8.28 -15.87 -10.77
C LYS A 40 -8.51 -14.50 -11.40
N HIS A 41 -9.77 -14.12 -11.62
CA HIS A 41 -10.16 -12.93 -12.38
C HIS A 41 -10.82 -11.84 -11.51
N GLU A 42 -10.81 -12.00 -10.20
CA GLU A 42 -11.52 -11.08 -9.31
C GLU A 42 -10.86 -9.72 -9.14
N VAL A 43 -9.53 -9.66 -9.24
CA VAL A 43 -8.83 -8.40 -9.12
C VAL A 43 -8.75 -7.74 -10.50
N PRO A 44 -9.44 -6.61 -10.74
CA PRO A 44 -9.44 -5.98 -12.05
C PRO A 44 -8.03 -5.49 -12.39
N THR A 45 -7.63 -5.63 -13.66
CA THR A 45 -6.44 -4.97 -14.17
C THR A 45 -6.58 -3.45 -14.05
N ARG A 46 -5.46 -2.74 -13.89
CA ARG A 46 -5.40 -1.30 -13.59
C ARG A 46 -6.30 -0.42 -14.49
N LYS A 47 -6.47 -0.79 -15.77
CA LYS A 47 -7.35 -0.10 -16.74
C LYS A 47 -8.84 -0.12 -16.37
N ARG A 48 -9.32 -1.19 -15.70
CA ARG A 48 -10.73 -1.33 -15.30
C ARG A 48 -11.03 -0.65 -13.96
N LYS A 49 -9.99 -0.38 -13.15
CA LYS A 49 -10.12 0.41 -11.91
C LYS A 49 -10.39 1.89 -12.18
N GLU A 50 -9.68 2.48 -13.15
CA GLU A 50 -9.87 3.90 -13.52
C GLU A 50 -11.29 4.17 -14.06
N SER A 51 -11.88 3.22 -14.80
CA SER A 51 -13.26 3.35 -15.30
C SER A 51 -14.34 3.16 -14.23
N VAL A 52 -14.10 2.31 -13.22
CA VAL A 52 -15.07 2.05 -12.13
C VAL A 52 -15.01 3.15 -11.07
N SER A 53 -13.81 3.67 -10.75
CA SER A 53 -13.67 4.81 -9.83
C SER A 53 -14.30 6.09 -10.38
N GLN A 54 -14.29 6.30 -11.70
CA GLN A 54 -14.99 7.41 -12.34
C GLN A 54 -16.53 7.28 -12.30
N ALA A 55 -17.06 6.06 -12.20
CA ALA A 55 -18.50 5.81 -12.21
C ALA A 55 -19.14 5.86 -10.81
N GLN A 56 -18.36 5.68 -9.74
CA GLN A 56 -18.88 5.51 -8.37
C GLN A 56 -18.49 6.60 -7.36
N GLY A 57 -17.71 7.61 -7.76
CA GLY A 57 -17.45 8.79 -6.91
C GLY A 57 -16.70 8.52 -5.59
N GLU A 58 -16.22 7.30 -5.33
CA GLU A 58 -15.50 6.97 -4.10
C GLU A 58 -13.98 7.14 -4.25
N VAL A 59 -13.43 8.09 -3.49
CA VAL A 59 -11.98 8.30 -3.33
C VAL A 59 -11.48 7.47 -2.14
N THR A 60 -11.41 6.15 -2.28
CA THR A 60 -10.55 5.37 -1.38
C THR A 60 -9.14 5.35 -1.97
N ASP A 61 -8.30 6.28 -1.52
CA ASP A 61 -6.89 6.32 -1.89
C ASP A 61 -6.22 4.98 -1.56
N PRO A 62 -5.71 4.23 -2.55
CA PRO A 62 -4.95 3.03 -2.29
C PRO A 62 -3.74 3.42 -1.46
N SER A 63 -3.71 2.99 -0.19
CA SER A 63 -2.58 3.12 0.72
C SER A 63 -1.24 3.22 -0.03
N GLU A 64 -0.52 4.34 0.15
CA GLU A 64 0.79 4.63 -0.45
C GLU A 64 1.78 3.46 -0.35
N CYS A 65 1.56 2.53 0.58
CA CYS A 65 2.30 1.27 0.72
C CYS A 65 2.31 0.43 -0.57
N LYS A 66 1.28 0.46 -1.43
CA LYS A 66 1.26 -0.31 -2.69
C LYS A 66 2.45 -0.02 -3.63
N LYS A 67 3.04 1.18 -3.55
CA LYS A 67 4.13 1.59 -4.45
C LYS A 67 5.44 0.81 -4.23
N HIS A 68 5.64 0.26 -3.02
CA HIS A 68 6.93 -0.33 -2.59
C HIS A 68 6.98 -1.87 -2.59
N TRP A 69 5.84 -2.56 -2.61
CA TRP A 69 5.82 -4.03 -2.53
C TRP A 69 5.67 -4.68 -3.91
N LYS A 70 6.57 -5.61 -4.25
CA LYS A 70 6.52 -6.36 -5.52
C LYS A 70 5.21 -7.13 -5.67
N ASN A 71 4.69 -7.71 -4.59
CA ASN A 71 3.46 -8.52 -4.58
C ASN A 71 2.17 -7.68 -4.71
N ALA A 72 2.25 -6.36 -4.44
CA ALA A 72 1.14 -5.43 -4.65
C ALA A 72 1.11 -4.83 -6.08
N LYS A 73 2.14 -5.08 -6.88
CA LYS A 73 2.20 -4.70 -8.29
C LYS A 73 1.60 -5.82 -9.13
N VAL A 74 0.71 -5.49 -10.06
CA VAL A 74 0.34 -6.40 -11.15
C VAL A 74 1.64 -6.74 -11.90
N ASP A 75 2.02 -8.00 -11.85
CA ASP A 75 3.33 -8.51 -12.26
C ASP A 75 3.51 -8.35 -13.78
N ASN A 76 3.94 -7.17 -14.23
CA ASN A 76 4.26 -6.87 -15.64
C ASN A 76 5.71 -7.21 -16.01
N ASN A 77 6.25 -8.27 -15.37
CA ASN A 77 7.36 -9.10 -15.82
C ASN A 77 8.79 -8.56 -15.61
N PRO A 78 9.58 -9.25 -14.75
CA PRO A 78 11.02 -9.43 -14.99
C PRO A 78 11.54 -10.89 -14.91
N ASP A 79 10.73 -11.88 -14.50
CA ASP A 79 11.20 -13.26 -14.17
C ASP A 79 10.62 -14.40 -15.02
N ARG A 80 9.97 -14.12 -16.17
CA ARG A 80 9.36 -15.19 -16.99
C ARG A 80 10.33 -16.30 -17.40
N LYS A 81 11.62 -16.00 -17.61
CA LYS A 81 12.60 -16.99 -18.09
C LYS A 81 12.99 -18.00 -17.01
N THR A 82 13.26 -17.59 -15.77
CA THR A 82 13.60 -18.49 -14.65
C THR A 82 12.37 -19.22 -14.10
N ARG A 83 11.18 -18.59 -14.13
CA ARG A 83 9.92 -19.27 -13.77
C ARG A 83 9.46 -20.29 -14.81
N SER A 84 9.86 -20.17 -16.08
CA SER A 84 9.44 -21.12 -17.14
C SER A 84 9.93 -22.56 -16.94
N ILE A 85 10.96 -22.76 -16.10
CA ILE A 85 11.49 -24.10 -15.78
C ILE A 85 10.60 -24.81 -14.75
N PHE A 86 9.87 -24.07 -13.93
CA PHE A 86 9.08 -24.60 -12.83
C PHE A 86 7.59 -24.55 -13.15
N ASP A 87 6.89 -25.66 -12.91
CA ASP A 87 5.43 -25.70 -13.05
C ASP A 87 4.78 -25.19 -11.76
N GLU A 88 5.16 -25.72 -10.60
CA GLU A 88 4.90 -25.11 -9.29
C GLU A 88 6.13 -24.29 -8.86
N THR A 89 5.91 -23.00 -8.65
CA THR A 89 6.95 -22.05 -8.22
C THR A 89 7.10 -22.00 -6.70
N GLY A 90 6.21 -22.67 -5.96
CA GLY A 90 6.17 -22.68 -4.51
C GLY A 90 4.81 -23.08 -3.97
N ILE A 91 4.57 -22.74 -2.71
CA ILE A 91 3.30 -22.93 -2.01
C ILE A 91 2.85 -21.62 -1.34
N PHE A 92 1.55 -21.44 -1.20
CA PHE A 92 0.95 -20.38 -0.40
C PHE A 92 0.18 -21.03 0.73
N ILE A 93 0.43 -20.64 1.98
CA ILE A 93 -0.12 -21.32 3.16
C ILE A 93 -0.89 -20.36 4.04
N SER A 94 -1.80 -20.90 4.85
CA SER A 94 -2.33 -20.24 6.04
C SER A 94 -2.13 -21.09 7.28
N VAL A 95 -1.79 -20.43 8.39
CA VAL A 95 -1.45 -21.09 9.65
C VAL A 95 -2.11 -20.37 10.81
N CYS A 96 -2.48 -21.08 11.88
CA CYS A 96 -3.05 -20.43 13.06
C CYS A 96 -1.95 -19.79 13.94
N ARG A 97 -2.35 -19.01 14.95
CA ARG A 97 -1.42 -18.43 15.95
C ARG A 97 -0.58 -19.45 16.73
N HIS A 98 -0.96 -20.73 16.70
CA HIS A 98 -0.25 -21.86 17.31
C HIS A 98 0.63 -22.62 16.31
N SER A 99 0.80 -22.10 15.10
CA SER A 99 1.66 -22.67 14.04
C SER A 99 1.17 -23.97 13.42
N PHE A 100 -0.10 -24.35 13.59
CA PHE A 100 -0.71 -25.44 12.82
C PHE A 100 -0.99 -25.01 11.38
N ILE A 101 -0.73 -25.92 10.42
CA ILE A 101 -1.12 -25.72 9.03
C ILE A 101 -2.64 -25.80 8.91
N LEU A 102 -3.25 -24.78 8.28
CA LEU A 102 -4.69 -24.74 8.04
C LEU A 102 -5.00 -25.03 6.57
N THR A 103 -4.25 -24.42 5.65
CA THR A 103 -4.43 -24.63 4.21
C THR A 103 -3.11 -24.47 3.45
N ILE A 104 -3.02 -25.13 2.29
CA ILE A 104 -1.92 -25.05 1.33
C ILE A 104 -2.50 -24.88 -0.07
N CYS A 105 -1.95 -23.95 -0.84
CA CYS A 105 -2.20 -23.78 -2.27
C CYS A 105 -0.90 -23.95 -3.03
N ASP A 106 -0.91 -24.67 -4.15
CA ASP A 106 0.22 -24.65 -5.07
C ASP A 106 0.23 -23.34 -5.87
N MET A 107 1.39 -22.66 -5.88
CA MET A 107 1.61 -21.53 -6.77
C MET A 107 2.01 -22.05 -8.15
N ILE A 108 1.07 -22.07 -9.09
CA ILE A 108 1.27 -22.67 -10.42
C ILE A 108 1.68 -21.60 -11.42
N GLN A 109 2.90 -21.71 -11.95
CA GLN A 109 3.49 -20.86 -12.98
C GLN A 109 3.37 -19.35 -12.70
N SER A 110 3.28 -18.96 -11.43
CA SER A 110 3.06 -17.59 -10.99
C SER A 110 3.88 -17.28 -9.74
N GLY A 111 4.01 -16.00 -9.37
CA GLY A 111 4.33 -15.65 -7.98
C GLY A 111 3.10 -15.72 -7.10
N GLU A 112 3.12 -15.01 -5.98
CA GLU A 112 1.94 -14.74 -5.14
C GLU A 112 0.92 -13.89 -5.90
N GLN A 113 -0.12 -14.54 -6.44
CA GLN A 113 -1.28 -13.87 -7.04
C GLN A 113 -2.39 -13.70 -6.00
N ALA A 114 -3.23 -12.68 -6.16
CA ALA A 114 -4.35 -12.41 -5.25
C ALA A 114 -5.33 -13.59 -5.09
N LYS A 115 -5.45 -14.47 -6.08
CA LYS A 115 -6.34 -15.64 -6.02
C LYS A 115 -6.01 -16.60 -4.86
N TYR A 116 -4.74 -16.71 -4.44
CA TYR A 116 -4.34 -17.63 -3.38
C TYR A 116 -4.88 -17.18 -2.01
N PRO A 117 -4.57 -15.96 -1.52
CA PRO A 117 -5.17 -15.47 -0.30
C PRO A 117 -6.70 -15.38 -0.38
N LEU A 118 -7.31 -15.03 -1.52
CA LEU A 118 -8.78 -15.03 -1.65
C LEU A 118 -9.39 -16.43 -1.43
N ALA A 119 -8.83 -17.46 -2.05
CA ALA A 119 -9.28 -18.85 -1.85
C ALA A 119 -9.10 -19.31 -0.40
N ILE A 120 -8.01 -18.92 0.23
CA ILE A 120 -7.77 -19.20 1.65
C ILE A 120 -8.82 -18.49 2.53
N ILE A 121 -9.11 -17.22 2.28
CA ILE A 121 -10.13 -16.46 3.03
C ILE A 121 -11.47 -17.18 2.95
N ASP A 122 -11.90 -17.56 1.74
CA ASP A 122 -13.14 -18.30 1.52
C ASP A 122 -13.17 -19.62 2.31
N LYS A 123 -12.08 -20.39 2.24
CA LYS A 123 -11.96 -21.66 2.97
C LYS A 123 -12.03 -21.45 4.48
N LEU A 124 -11.29 -20.47 5.01
CA LEU A 124 -11.22 -20.20 6.44
C LEU A 124 -12.58 -19.77 7.00
N MET A 125 -13.28 -18.87 6.31
CA MET A 125 -14.64 -18.45 6.71
C MET A 125 -15.63 -19.62 6.65
N SER A 126 -15.50 -20.50 5.65
CA SER A 126 -16.36 -21.68 5.50
C SER A 126 -16.16 -22.72 6.61
N VAL A 127 -14.94 -22.87 7.10
CA VAL A 127 -14.59 -23.90 8.10
C VAL A 127 -14.71 -23.38 9.53
N TYR A 128 -14.22 -22.17 9.79
CA TYR A 128 -14.07 -21.64 11.16
C TYR A 128 -15.11 -20.58 11.53
N GLY A 129 -15.92 -20.13 10.57
CA GLY A 129 -16.98 -19.15 10.83
C GLY A 129 -16.47 -17.70 10.87
N PRO A 130 -17.18 -16.81 11.58
CA PRO A 130 -16.92 -15.37 11.56
C PRO A 130 -15.72 -14.94 12.42
N ASP A 131 -15.42 -13.65 12.39
CA ASP A 131 -14.46 -12.94 13.25
C ASP A 131 -13.03 -13.49 13.14
N ILE A 132 -12.58 -13.73 11.91
CA ILE A 132 -11.22 -14.15 11.60
C ILE A 132 -10.36 -12.92 11.30
N MET A 133 -9.26 -12.77 12.04
CA MET A 133 -8.22 -11.79 11.73
C MET A 133 -7.00 -12.50 11.14
N MET A 134 -6.63 -12.10 9.92
CA MET A 134 -5.52 -12.70 9.18
C MET A 134 -4.35 -11.72 8.98
N GLY A 135 -3.16 -12.10 9.46
CA GLY A 135 -1.92 -11.40 9.17
C GLY A 135 -1.42 -11.70 7.75
N TYR A 136 -0.95 -10.66 7.06
CA TYR A 136 -0.25 -10.78 5.77
C TYR A 136 0.66 -9.58 5.54
N ASN A 137 1.77 -9.77 4.82
CA ASN A 137 2.78 -8.72 4.55
C ASN A 137 2.19 -7.47 3.91
N ILE A 138 1.14 -7.65 3.10
CA ILE A 138 0.38 -6.59 2.44
C ILE A 138 -1.08 -6.52 2.93
N GLY A 139 -1.39 -7.08 4.10
CA GLY A 139 -2.75 -7.16 4.66
C GLY A 139 -3.48 -5.82 4.71
N CYS A 140 -2.75 -4.74 5.03
CA CYS A 140 -3.27 -3.36 5.00
C CYS A 140 -3.92 -2.95 3.66
N THR A 141 -3.43 -3.51 2.54
CA THR A 141 -3.95 -3.25 1.20
C THR A 141 -4.84 -4.38 0.69
N PHE A 142 -4.61 -5.59 1.19
CA PHE A 142 -5.30 -6.79 0.74
C PHE A 142 -6.70 -6.90 1.33
N LYS A 143 -6.96 -6.37 2.54
CA LYS A 143 -8.32 -6.31 3.09
C LYS A 143 -9.30 -5.59 2.15
N GLY A 144 -8.91 -4.43 1.61
CA GLY A 144 -9.72 -3.74 0.60
C GLY A 144 -9.83 -4.50 -0.73
N THR A 145 -8.91 -5.42 -1.02
CA THR A 145 -9.02 -6.31 -2.19
C THR A 145 -10.03 -7.43 -1.93
N ALA A 146 -10.05 -7.99 -0.72
CA ALA A 146 -11.04 -8.96 -0.28
C ALA A 146 -12.46 -8.34 -0.21
N GLU A 147 -12.59 -7.14 0.36
CA GLU A 147 -13.86 -6.40 0.43
C GLU A 147 -14.42 -6.01 -0.95
N TRP A 148 -13.55 -5.76 -1.93
CA TRP A 148 -13.94 -5.40 -3.29
C TRP A 148 -14.09 -6.60 -4.22
N SER A 149 -13.80 -7.81 -3.72
CA SER A 149 -14.04 -9.03 -4.48
C SER A 149 -15.53 -9.13 -4.83
N PRO A 150 -15.90 -9.32 -6.10
CA PRO A 150 -17.29 -9.54 -6.47
C PRO A 150 -17.89 -10.83 -5.87
N LEU A 151 -17.07 -11.87 -5.59
CA LEU A 151 -17.58 -13.12 -5.03
C LEU A 151 -17.47 -13.15 -3.50
N LEU A 152 -16.44 -12.54 -2.91
CA LEU A 152 -16.18 -12.60 -1.46
C LEU A 152 -16.54 -11.34 -0.69
N GLY A 153 -16.63 -10.19 -1.35
CA GLY A 153 -16.71 -8.89 -0.66
C GLY A 153 -17.88 -8.79 0.33
N GLN A 154 -19.07 -9.26 -0.08
CA GLN A 154 -20.24 -9.28 0.79
C GLN A 154 -20.04 -10.25 1.97
N ARG A 155 -19.55 -11.46 1.68
CA ARG A 155 -19.29 -12.49 2.68
C ARG A 155 -18.23 -12.06 3.69
N VAL A 156 -17.16 -11.40 3.25
CA VAL A 156 -16.10 -10.84 4.10
C VAL A 156 -16.69 -9.87 5.14
N LYS A 157 -17.63 -9.00 4.71
CA LYS A 157 -18.31 -8.05 5.61
C LYS A 157 -19.24 -8.76 6.58
N GLU A 158 -20.08 -9.67 6.09
CA GLU A 158 -21.03 -10.43 6.91
C GLU A 158 -20.34 -11.31 7.96
N MET A 159 -19.19 -11.87 7.60
CA MET A 159 -18.40 -12.74 8.48
C MET A 159 -17.44 -11.96 9.39
N GLY A 160 -17.39 -10.63 9.34
CA GLY A 160 -16.47 -9.83 10.14
C GLY A 160 -14.99 -10.17 9.87
N PHE A 161 -14.66 -10.62 8.66
CA PHE A 161 -13.28 -10.99 8.32
C PHE A 161 -12.41 -9.74 8.14
N ASP A 162 -11.25 -9.70 8.78
CA ASP A 162 -10.33 -8.57 8.69
C ASP A 162 -8.88 -9.02 8.49
N MET A 163 -8.05 -8.10 8.00
CA MET A 163 -6.62 -8.34 7.84
C MET A 163 -5.76 -7.22 8.41
N CYS A 164 -4.61 -7.63 8.90
CA CYS A 164 -3.59 -6.73 9.39
C CYS A 164 -2.21 -7.11 8.85
N LEU A 165 -1.21 -6.30 9.19
CA LEU A 165 0.18 -6.61 8.90
C LEU A 165 0.68 -7.73 9.82
N GLY A 166 1.73 -8.41 9.41
CA GLY A 166 2.60 -9.10 10.36
C GLY A 166 3.47 -8.08 11.11
N SER A 167 3.77 -8.33 12.40
CA SER A 167 4.50 -7.39 13.25
C SER A 167 5.91 -7.08 12.73
N PHE A 168 6.58 -8.06 12.12
CA PHE A 168 7.93 -7.91 11.58
C PHE A 168 7.95 -7.03 10.34
N HIS A 169 6.87 -7.04 9.57
CA HIS A 169 6.72 -6.22 8.37
C HIS A 169 6.23 -4.80 8.66
N GLY A 170 5.65 -4.55 9.84
CA GLY A 170 5.17 -3.24 10.29
C GLY A 170 6.10 -2.06 9.93
N PRO A 171 7.38 -2.07 10.33
CA PRO A 171 8.31 -0.96 10.08
C PRO A 171 8.52 -0.61 8.59
N ALA A 172 8.27 -1.56 7.68
CA ALA A 172 8.41 -1.33 6.25
C ALA A 172 7.22 -0.55 5.64
N HIS A 173 6.14 -0.34 6.39
CA HIS A 173 4.97 0.47 5.99
C HIS A 173 5.06 1.87 6.59
N ASN A 174 4.38 2.87 6.01
CA ASN A 174 4.35 4.23 6.57
C ASN A 174 3.68 4.27 7.97
N ARG A 175 3.95 5.32 8.77
CA ARG A 175 3.44 5.41 10.16
C ARG A 175 1.92 5.31 10.22
N LEU A 176 1.20 6.03 9.38
CA LEU A 176 -0.27 5.97 9.35
C LEU A 176 -0.80 4.55 9.10
N CYS A 177 -0.16 3.81 8.17
CA CYS A 177 -0.49 2.41 7.93
C CYS A 177 -0.20 1.53 9.15
N GLN A 178 0.91 1.76 9.85
CA GLN A 178 1.24 1.05 11.09
C GLN A 178 0.21 1.34 12.19
N LEU A 179 -0.16 2.60 12.43
CA LEU A 179 -1.18 2.97 13.41
C LEU A 179 -2.51 2.26 13.15
N ARG A 180 -2.88 2.08 11.88
CA ARG A 180 -4.15 1.45 11.48
C ARG A 180 -4.10 -0.08 11.43
N ASN A 181 -2.98 -0.66 10.98
CA ASN A 181 -2.91 -2.06 10.55
C ASN A 181 -1.79 -2.88 11.22
N HIS A 182 -0.98 -2.31 12.10
CA HIS A 182 -0.03 -3.11 12.89
C HIS A 182 -0.81 -4.03 13.84
N PRO A 183 -0.41 -5.30 14.04
CA PRO A 183 -1.22 -6.26 14.78
C PRO A 183 -1.49 -5.84 16.23
N HIS A 184 -0.52 -5.25 16.93
CA HIS A 184 -0.73 -4.69 18.29
C HIS A 184 -1.69 -3.50 18.35
N ASN A 185 -1.99 -2.88 17.21
CA ASN A 185 -2.97 -1.80 17.11
C ASN A 185 -4.36 -2.30 16.69
N ARG A 186 -4.54 -3.62 16.57
CA ARG A 186 -5.82 -4.24 16.27
C ARG A 186 -6.36 -4.91 17.53
N GLU A 187 -7.57 -4.55 17.90
CA GLU A 187 -8.28 -5.21 18.98
C GLU A 187 -8.44 -6.71 18.68
N GLY A 188 -8.38 -7.54 19.72
CA GLY A 188 -8.48 -9.00 19.61
C GLY A 188 -7.19 -9.75 19.21
N ASN A 189 -6.15 -9.06 18.70
CA ASN A 189 -4.89 -9.72 18.34
C ASN A 189 -4.00 -10.08 19.54
N GLY A 190 -4.07 -9.28 20.61
CA GLY A 190 -3.13 -9.33 21.73
C GLY A 190 -1.68 -9.24 21.26
N LEU A 191 -0.77 -9.96 21.92
CA LEU A 191 0.66 -10.00 21.60
C LEU A 191 1.01 -10.98 20.45
N SER A 192 0.05 -11.30 19.58
CA SER A 192 0.28 -12.25 18.48
C SER A 192 1.03 -11.55 17.34
N PRO A 193 2.23 -12.00 16.94
CA PRO A 193 2.99 -11.32 15.89
C PRO A 193 2.42 -11.57 14.49
N LEU A 194 1.72 -12.70 14.30
CA LEU A 194 1.18 -13.17 13.02
C LEU A 194 2.26 -13.38 11.94
N GLU A 195 3.42 -13.91 12.35
CA GLU A 195 4.61 -14.11 11.49
C GLU A 195 5.04 -15.60 11.36
N ASN A 196 4.19 -16.53 11.78
CA ASN A 196 4.56 -17.94 11.94
C ASN A 196 4.90 -18.63 10.60
N ALA A 197 4.41 -18.09 9.47
CA ALA A 197 4.66 -18.66 8.14
C ALA A 197 6.16 -18.74 7.79
N GLU A 198 6.96 -17.75 8.18
CA GLU A 198 8.41 -17.72 7.86
C GLU A 198 9.19 -18.85 8.56
N GLN A 199 8.82 -19.20 9.79
CA GLN A 199 9.43 -20.32 10.51
C GLN A 199 9.10 -21.65 9.85
N ILE A 200 7.86 -21.80 9.39
CA ILE A 200 7.38 -22.99 8.69
C ILE A 200 8.09 -23.13 7.34
N PHE A 201 8.24 -22.04 6.58
CA PHE A 201 9.02 -22.07 5.35
C PHE A 201 10.48 -22.42 5.59
N SER A 202 11.09 -21.91 6.67
CA SER A 202 12.44 -22.29 7.07
C SER A 202 12.57 -23.79 7.31
N SER A 203 11.60 -24.42 7.99
CA SER A 203 11.55 -25.87 8.19
C SER A 203 11.37 -26.64 6.86
N SER A 204 10.47 -26.17 6.00
CA SER A 204 10.18 -26.81 4.71
C SER A 204 11.37 -26.86 3.75
N ASN A 205 12.38 -26.01 3.96
CA ASN A 205 13.61 -26.04 3.14
C ASN A 205 14.33 -27.39 3.20
N ARG A 206 14.14 -28.17 4.28
CA ARG A 206 14.71 -29.53 4.42
C ARG A 206 14.26 -30.48 3.32
N ILE A 207 13.05 -30.29 2.78
CA ILE A 207 12.49 -31.13 1.71
C ILE A 207 12.62 -30.49 0.32
N ALA A 208 13.18 -29.30 0.21
CA ALA A 208 13.21 -28.53 -1.04
C ALA A 208 13.95 -29.25 -2.19
N SER A 209 15.00 -30.01 -1.89
CA SER A 209 15.71 -30.82 -2.89
C SER A 209 14.90 -32.03 -3.35
N LEU A 210 14.16 -32.67 -2.43
CA LEU A 210 13.34 -33.85 -2.70
C LEU A 210 12.17 -33.52 -3.64
N VAL A 211 11.50 -32.40 -3.40
CA VAL A 211 10.30 -32.02 -4.17
C VAL A 211 10.61 -31.45 -5.56
N ARG A 212 11.86 -31.04 -5.80
CA ARG A 212 12.22 -30.29 -7.02
C ARG A 212 12.10 -31.09 -8.31
N LEU A 213 12.46 -32.36 -8.25
CA LEU A 213 12.42 -33.29 -9.39
C LEU A 213 11.39 -34.42 -9.20
N ALA A 214 10.54 -34.31 -8.18
CA ALA A 214 9.45 -35.24 -7.95
C ALA A 214 8.32 -35.06 -8.99
N SER A 215 7.47 -36.07 -9.14
CA SER A 215 6.16 -35.88 -9.77
C SER A 215 5.28 -34.98 -8.92
N LYS A 216 4.17 -34.49 -9.50
CA LYS A 216 3.19 -33.68 -8.76
C LYS A 216 2.66 -34.43 -7.53
N TYR A 217 2.32 -35.71 -7.68
CA TYR A 217 1.86 -36.57 -6.60
C TYR A 217 2.88 -36.66 -5.46
N HIS A 218 4.11 -37.07 -5.76
CA HIS A 218 5.15 -37.27 -4.75
C HIS A 218 5.58 -35.95 -4.10
N ARG A 219 5.54 -34.83 -4.84
CA ARG A 219 5.76 -33.51 -4.24
C ARG A 219 4.70 -33.20 -3.19
N GLN A 220 3.41 -33.30 -3.53
CA GLN A 220 2.33 -33.01 -2.58
C GLN A 220 2.35 -33.98 -1.40
N GLN A 221 2.62 -35.27 -1.64
CA GLN A 221 2.79 -36.26 -0.59
C GLN A 221 3.93 -35.89 0.37
N CYS A 222 5.11 -35.52 -0.15
CA CYS A 222 6.26 -35.14 0.67
C CYS A 222 5.99 -33.88 1.51
N ILE A 223 5.35 -32.87 0.92
CA ILE A 223 4.96 -31.64 1.62
C ILE A 223 3.91 -31.96 2.70
N HIS A 224 2.89 -32.76 2.39
CA HIS A 224 1.88 -33.18 3.35
C HIS A 224 2.52 -33.91 4.53
N MET A 225 3.36 -34.92 4.28
CA MET A 225 4.00 -35.68 5.36
C MET A 225 4.88 -34.80 6.24
N HIS A 226 5.63 -33.87 5.64
CA HIS A 226 6.43 -32.91 6.40
C HIS A 226 5.57 -32.03 7.32
N PHE A 227 4.45 -31.52 6.81
CA PHE A 227 3.58 -30.65 7.58
C PHE A 227 2.67 -31.40 8.58
N ASN A 228 2.31 -32.65 8.30
CA ASN A 228 1.64 -33.49 9.27
C ASN A 228 2.57 -33.76 10.48
N ALA A 229 3.83 -34.11 10.23
CA ALA A 229 4.82 -34.26 11.29
C ALA A 229 5.06 -32.94 12.06
N TRP A 230 5.10 -31.80 11.35
CA TRP A 230 5.18 -30.48 11.98
C TRP A 230 3.99 -30.23 12.91
N ASP A 231 2.76 -30.50 12.46
CA ASP A 231 1.55 -30.30 13.25
C ASP A 231 1.51 -31.25 14.46
N GLU A 232 1.96 -32.50 14.31
CA GLU A 232 2.14 -33.44 15.44
C GLU A 232 3.11 -32.88 16.49
N ASP A 233 4.26 -32.34 16.05
CA ASP A 233 5.23 -31.68 16.92
C ASP A 233 4.60 -30.45 17.62
N GLN A 234 3.83 -29.62 16.89
CA GLN A 234 3.14 -28.47 17.50
C GLN A 234 2.09 -28.91 18.51
N HIS A 235 1.38 -30.01 18.24
CA HIS A 235 0.38 -30.57 19.14
C HIS A 235 1.01 -31.05 20.45
N GLN A 236 2.11 -31.81 20.37
CA GLN A 236 2.84 -32.24 21.56
C GLN A 236 3.39 -31.06 22.38
N ASN A 237 3.83 -30.00 21.71
CA ASN A 237 4.38 -28.80 22.35
C ASN A 237 3.31 -27.76 22.75
N LEU A 238 2.03 -28.00 22.48
CA LEU A 238 0.98 -26.99 22.63
C LEU A 238 0.85 -26.51 24.07
N GLY A 239 0.90 -27.41 25.05
CA GLY A 239 0.84 -27.06 26.47
C GLY A 239 1.99 -26.14 26.89
N TYR A 240 3.21 -26.46 26.47
CA TYR A 240 4.40 -25.63 26.71
C TYR A 240 4.29 -24.26 26.01
N LEU A 241 3.80 -24.22 24.78
CA LEU A 241 3.59 -22.99 24.03
C LEU A 241 2.59 -22.08 24.74
N LEU A 242 1.44 -22.61 25.17
CA LEU A 242 0.40 -21.85 25.86
C LEU A 242 0.90 -21.32 27.21
N HIS A 243 1.57 -22.15 28.00
CA HIS A 243 2.19 -21.74 29.25
C HIS A 243 3.22 -20.62 29.03
N THR A 244 4.12 -20.77 28.06
CA THR A 244 5.15 -19.77 27.75
C THR A 244 4.52 -18.43 27.30
N LYS A 245 3.49 -18.48 26.45
CA LYS A 245 2.76 -17.28 26.03
C LYS A 245 2.04 -16.60 27.18
N TYR A 246 1.45 -17.38 28.10
CA TYR A 246 0.79 -16.85 29.27
C TYR A 246 1.78 -16.15 30.22
N ILE A 247 2.89 -16.78 30.56
CA ILE A 247 3.94 -16.16 31.38
C ILE A 247 4.47 -14.88 30.73
N ARG A 248 4.76 -14.92 29.43
CA ARG A 248 5.20 -13.73 28.69
C ARG A 248 4.17 -12.61 28.72
N ALA A 249 2.88 -12.93 28.61
CA ALA A 249 1.83 -11.92 28.70
C ALA A 249 1.77 -11.26 30.09
N LEU A 250 1.98 -12.03 31.17
CA LEU A 250 2.07 -11.49 32.53
C LEU A 250 3.32 -10.63 32.75
N GLU A 251 4.46 -11.04 32.19
CA GLU A 251 5.70 -10.26 32.22
C GLU A 251 5.51 -8.94 31.48
N GLU A 252 4.96 -8.97 30.27
CA GLU A 252 4.71 -7.78 29.46
C GLU A 252 3.74 -6.83 30.18
N TYR A 253 2.67 -7.36 30.80
CA TYR A 253 1.73 -6.57 31.59
C TYR A 253 2.43 -5.82 32.73
N LYS A 254 3.26 -6.52 33.51
CA LYS A 254 4.03 -5.91 34.62
C LYS A 254 5.03 -4.87 34.12
N THR A 255 5.71 -5.16 33.00
CA THR A 255 6.66 -4.24 32.39
C THR A 255 5.95 -2.99 31.87
N ALA A 256 4.80 -3.13 31.21
CA ALA A 256 4.00 -2.01 30.73
C ALA A 256 3.53 -1.14 31.90
N GLU A 257 3.02 -1.73 32.98
CA GLU A 257 2.58 -1.00 34.19
C GLU A 257 3.74 -0.20 34.82
N SER A 258 4.90 -0.84 35.00
CA SER A 258 6.09 -0.16 35.55
C SER A 258 6.59 0.96 34.65
N THR A 259 6.60 0.74 33.34
CA THR A 259 7.04 1.72 32.35
C THR A 259 6.10 2.92 32.28
N MET A 260 4.78 2.70 32.26
CA MET A 260 3.79 3.77 32.30
C MET A 260 3.92 4.59 33.57
N ALA A 261 4.08 3.94 34.74
CA ALA A 261 4.28 4.63 36.01
C ALA A 261 5.56 5.50 36.04
N LYS A 262 6.64 5.06 35.38
CA LYS A 262 7.92 5.81 35.30
C LYS A 262 7.85 6.99 34.34
N LEU A 263 7.24 6.80 33.18
CA LEU A 263 7.26 7.80 32.11
C LEU A 263 6.24 8.93 32.35
N ARG A 264 5.06 8.63 32.92
CA ARG A 264 4.12 9.66 33.39
C ARG A 264 3.18 9.11 34.47
N PRO A 265 3.44 9.39 35.76
CA PRO A 265 2.54 8.99 36.84
C PRO A 265 1.14 9.57 36.62
N GLY A 266 0.11 8.73 36.67
CA GLY A 266 -1.30 9.17 36.63
C GLY A 266 -1.94 9.29 35.24
N ILE A 267 -1.23 8.98 34.15
CA ILE A 267 -1.89 8.80 32.84
C ILE A 267 -2.68 7.49 32.84
N LEU A 268 -3.95 7.58 32.43
CA LEU A 268 -4.83 6.42 32.18
C LEU A 268 -4.54 5.81 30.80
N ALA A 269 -4.72 4.49 30.67
CA ALA A 269 -4.56 3.79 29.38
C ALA A 269 -5.44 4.38 28.26
N THR A 270 -6.65 4.85 28.60
CA THR A 270 -7.57 5.53 27.67
C THR A 270 -6.96 6.78 27.03
N LYS A 271 -6.13 7.51 27.77
CA LYS A 271 -5.43 8.69 27.24
C LYS A 271 -4.38 8.31 26.19
N LEU A 272 -3.73 7.16 26.35
CA LEU A 272 -2.78 6.65 25.36
C LEU A 272 -3.49 6.21 24.06
N GLU A 273 -4.70 5.67 24.17
CA GLU A 273 -5.54 5.38 23.01
C GLU A 273 -5.97 6.67 22.29
N GLU A 274 -6.36 7.70 23.04
CA GLU A 274 -6.65 9.03 22.48
C GLU A 274 -5.45 9.60 21.71
N TYR A 275 -4.23 9.50 22.25
CA TYR A 275 -3.02 9.97 21.56
C TYR A 275 -2.80 9.31 20.21
N ILE A 276 -3.15 8.04 20.07
CA ILE A 276 -3.03 7.31 18.80
C ILE A 276 -4.07 7.79 17.80
N GLU A 277 -5.31 8.03 18.24
CA GLU A 277 -6.34 8.58 17.37
C GLU A 277 -6.02 10.03 16.96
N GLN A 278 -5.46 10.84 17.86
CA GLN A 278 -4.95 12.18 17.56
C GLN A 278 -3.80 12.13 16.54
N GLU A 279 -2.82 11.24 16.72
CA GLU A 279 -1.74 11.05 15.75
C GLU A 279 -2.28 10.63 14.37
N LYS A 280 -3.25 9.70 14.33
CA LYS A 280 -3.91 9.29 13.07
C LYS A 280 -4.61 10.46 12.40
N ALA A 281 -5.47 11.18 13.13
CA ALA A 281 -6.23 12.30 12.62
C ALA A 281 -5.31 13.40 12.06
N TYR A 282 -4.22 13.71 12.77
CA TYR A 282 -3.21 14.66 12.32
C TYR A 282 -2.50 14.17 11.04
N LEU A 283 -2.02 12.92 10.98
CA LEU A 283 -1.37 12.40 9.77
C LEU A 283 -2.31 12.31 8.55
N GLU A 284 -3.62 12.22 8.80
CA GLU A 284 -4.66 12.25 7.78
C GLU A 284 -4.98 13.66 7.30
N SER A 285 -5.02 14.65 8.22
CA SER A 285 -5.25 16.05 7.85
C SER A 285 -4.15 16.60 6.95
N LEU A 286 -2.90 16.14 7.13
CA LEU A 286 -1.76 16.49 6.26
C LEU A 286 -1.90 15.96 4.81
N LYS A 287 -2.88 15.12 4.50
CA LYS A 287 -3.13 14.66 3.12
C LYS A 287 -4.11 15.55 2.35
N ALA A 288 -4.95 16.31 3.05
CA ALA A 288 -6.05 17.05 2.43
C ALA A 288 -5.64 18.51 2.16
N PRO A 289 -5.84 19.02 0.93
CA PRO A 289 -5.77 20.46 0.67
C PRO A 289 -6.89 21.21 1.43
N LEU A 290 -6.68 22.48 1.78
CA LEU A 290 -7.71 23.34 2.37
C LEU A 290 -8.90 23.50 1.41
N GLU A 291 -10.10 23.32 1.93
CA GLU A 291 -11.35 23.29 1.17
C GLU A 291 -11.73 24.65 0.57
N SER A 292 -11.30 25.76 1.20
CA SER A 292 -11.65 27.13 0.80
C SER A 292 -11.04 27.60 -0.54
N GLU A 293 -10.09 26.87 -1.11
CA GLU A 293 -9.33 27.29 -2.31
C GLU A 293 -9.38 26.28 -3.48
N LEU A 294 -10.05 25.14 -3.29
CA LEU A 294 -10.14 24.05 -4.27
C LEU A 294 -10.76 24.49 -5.60
N PHE A 295 -11.84 25.28 -5.53
CA PHE A 295 -12.52 25.79 -6.71
C PHE A 295 -11.60 26.65 -7.58
N THR A 296 -10.90 27.61 -6.99
CA THR A 296 -10.05 28.58 -7.70
C THR A 296 -8.96 27.87 -8.51
N ILE A 297 -8.35 26.83 -7.93
CA ILE A 297 -7.29 26.05 -8.59
C ILE A 297 -7.85 25.09 -9.63
N GLU A 298 -8.95 24.40 -9.33
CA GLU A 298 -9.60 23.51 -10.27
C GLU A 298 -10.05 24.27 -11.52
N TYR A 299 -10.67 25.44 -11.31
CA TYR A 299 -11.10 26.33 -12.37
C TYR A 299 -9.92 26.87 -13.19
N LEU A 300 -8.86 27.37 -12.54
CA LEU A 300 -7.63 27.82 -13.21
C LEU A 300 -6.99 26.69 -14.05
N GLY A 301 -6.90 25.48 -13.50
CA GLY A 301 -6.35 24.31 -14.18
C GLY A 301 -7.20 23.88 -15.39
N LEU A 302 -8.53 23.98 -15.29
CA LEU A 302 -9.43 23.72 -16.40
C LEU A 302 -9.32 24.77 -17.50
N LEU A 303 -9.13 26.06 -17.16
CA LEU A 303 -8.89 27.11 -18.15
C LEU A 303 -7.56 26.94 -18.88
N GLU A 304 -6.47 26.59 -18.18
CA GLU A 304 -5.18 26.26 -18.82
C GLU A 304 -5.31 25.04 -19.74
N LYS A 305 -6.05 24.01 -19.31
CA LYS A 305 -6.33 22.81 -20.13
C LYS A 305 -7.17 23.16 -21.36
N LEU A 306 -8.13 24.07 -21.21
CA LEU A 306 -8.96 24.58 -22.29
C LEU A 306 -8.11 25.30 -23.33
N GLU A 307 -7.22 26.22 -22.91
CA GLU A 307 -6.30 26.91 -23.80
C GLU A 307 -5.36 25.93 -24.52
N ALA A 308 -4.78 24.97 -23.80
CA ALA A 308 -3.90 23.97 -24.39
C ALA A 308 -4.63 23.10 -25.44
N LYS A 309 -5.88 22.70 -25.16
CA LYS A 309 -6.69 21.90 -26.08
C LYS A 309 -7.16 22.70 -27.29
N ARG A 310 -7.44 24.01 -27.12
CA ARG A 310 -7.70 24.92 -28.25
C ARG A 310 -6.47 25.02 -29.16
N ALA A 311 -5.29 25.29 -28.58
CA ALA A 311 -4.05 25.35 -29.35
C ALA A 311 -3.71 24.02 -30.06
N GLU A 312 -3.94 22.88 -29.41
CA GLU A 312 -3.77 21.56 -30.03
C GLU A 312 -4.75 21.35 -31.19
N TYR A 313 -6.01 21.76 -31.03
CA TYR A 313 -7.02 21.69 -32.08
C TYR A 313 -6.69 22.60 -33.27
N ASP A 314 -6.28 23.84 -33.01
CA ASP A 314 -5.86 24.81 -34.04
C ASP A 314 -4.65 24.29 -34.80
N HIS A 315 -3.68 23.69 -34.10
CA HIS A 315 -2.55 23.01 -34.74
C HIS A 315 -2.99 21.82 -35.60
N CYS A 316 -3.98 21.04 -35.15
CA CYS A 316 -4.54 19.94 -35.92
C CYS A 316 -5.32 20.45 -37.15
N GLN A 317 -6.02 21.59 -37.07
CA GLN A 317 -6.65 22.22 -38.24
C GLN A 317 -5.61 22.68 -39.25
N ASN A 318 -4.54 23.33 -38.78
CA ASN A 318 -3.46 23.84 -39.63
C ASN A 318 -2.52 22.76 -40.19
N ALA A 319 -2.59 21.52 -39.67
CA ALA A 319 -1.89 20.38 -40.25
C ALA A 319 -2.44 20.09 -41.66
N SER A 320 -1.70 20.52 -42.67
CA SER A 320 -2.15 20.52 -44.06
C SER A 320 -2.53 19.12 -44.57
N PHE A 321 -3.60 19.07 -45.34
CA PHE A 321 -4.07 17.90 -46.07
C PHE A 321 -3.02 17.54 -47.13
N ILE A 322 -2.37 16.38 -47.02
CA ILE A 322 -1.44 15.91 -48.08
C ILE A 322 -2.27 15.37 -49.25
N ALA A 323 -2.78 16.27 -50.08
CA ALA A 323 -3.19 16.04 -51.46
C ALA A 323 -3.41 17.44 -52.04
N THR A 324 -2.77 17.95 -53.09
CA THR A 324 -2.31 17.35 -54.34
C THR A 324 -1.52 18.42 -55.10
N ASP A 325 -0.18 18.44 -55.06
CA ASP A 325 0.60 19.39 -55.92
C ASP A 325 1.86 18.74 -56.52
N GLY A 326 1.88 17.41 -56.66
CA GLY A 326 2.99 16.69 -57.30
C GLY A 326 2.51 15.53 -58.17
N PRO A 327 3.27 15.14 -59.21
CA PRO A 327 2.85 14.11 -60.17
C PRO A 327 2.47 12.81 -59.46
N LEU A 328 1.41 12.16 -59.94
CA LEU A 328 0.81 10.91 -59.43
C LEU A 328 1.78 9.70 -59.50
N THR A 329 2.82 9.69 -58.67
CA THR A 329 3.75 8.56 -58.52
C THR A 329 3.86 8.04 -57.08
N GLY A 330 3.06 8.58 -56.15
CA GLY A 330 3.02 8.19 -54.74
C GLY A 330 1.94 7.15 -54.41
N ASN A 331 2.27 6.19 -53.55
CA ASN A 331 1.42 5.08 -53.11
C ASN A 331 0.15 5.59 -52.38
N LEU A 332 -0.96 5.74 -53.11
CA LEU A 332 -2.26 6.31 -52.65
C LEU A 332 -2.75 5.77 -51.31
N ARG A 333 -2.52 4.49 -51.03
CA ARG A 333 -2.89 3.84 -49.76
C ARG A 333 -2.18 4.44 -48.56
N GLN A 334 -0.90 4.81 -48.70
CA GLN A 334 -0.11 5.41 -47.63
C GLN A 334 -0.56 6.85 -47.34
N SER A 335 -0.94 7.60 -48.38
CA SER A 335 -1.51 8.95 -48.24
C SER A 335 -2.88 8.90 -47.56
N ALA A 336 -3.78 8.01 -47.99
CA ALA A 336 -5.08 7.82 -47.36
C ALA A 336 -4.99 7.44 -45.86
N LEU A 337 -4.04 6.56 -45.50
CA LEU A 337 -3.79 6.21 -44.10
C LEU A 337 -3.24 7.37 -43.27
N LYS A 338 -2.40 8.24 -43.84
CA LYS A 338 -1.91 9.45 -43.17
C LYS A 338 -3.05 10.44 -42.93
N THR A 339 -3.89 10.68 -43.93
CA THR A 339 -5.08 11.54 -43.82
C THR A 339 -6.07 11.01 -42.79
N ALA A 340 -6.36 9.71 -42.79
CA ALA A 340 -7.25 9.09 -41.80
C ALA A 340 -6.73 9.23 -40.36
N LYS A 341 -5.42 9.15 -40.14
CA LYS A 341 -4.80 9.40 -38.82
C LYS A 341 -4.94 10.84 -38.38
N ILE A 342 -4.73 11.80 -39.28
CA ILE A 342 -4.90 13.24 -38.99
C ILE A 342 -6.36 13.54 -38.65
N GLU A 343 -7.31 13.02 -39.43
CA GLU A 343 -8.75 13.19 -39.19
C GLU A 343 -9.21 12.53 -37.88
N THR A 344 -8.70 11.35 -37.56
CA THR A 344 -8.98 10.69 -36.27
C THR A 344 -8.43 11.53 -35.11
N ARG A 345 -7.22 12.08 -35.25
CA ARG A 345 -6.65 12.98 -34.24
C ARG A 345 -7.48 14.25 -34.07
N ARG A 346 -7.89 14.89 -35.17
CA ARG A 346 -8.77 16.07 -35.18
C ARG A 346 -10.07 15.81 -34.41
N ARG A 347 -10.77 14.71 -34.73
CA ARG A 347 -12.02 14.33 -34.06
C ARG A 347 -11.82 14.08 -32.57
N ASN A 348 -10.80 13.31 -32.19
CA ASN A 348 -10.51 13.05 -30.77
C ASN A 348 -10.15 14.32 -30.00
N THR A 349 -9.35 15.22 -30.59
CA THR A 349 -8.98 16.49 -29.96
C THR A 349 -10.19 17.42 -29.83
N LEU A 350 -11.08 17.46 -30.82
CA LEU A 350 -12.34 18.23 -30.76
C LEU A 350 -13.26 17.72 -29.65
N GLU A 351 -13.44 16.41 -29.56
CA GLU A 351 -14.27 15.79 -28.51
C GLU A 351 -13.72 16.11 -27.11
N GLN A 352 -12.40 16.03 -26.94
CA GLN A 352 -11.73 16.44 -25.70
C GLN A 352 -11.90 17.93 -25.41
N LEU A 353 -11.81 18.78 -26.44
CA LEU A 353 -11.99 20.23 -26.30
C LEU A 353 -13.42 20.56 -25.85
N LEU A 354 -14.44 19.97 -26.48
CA LEU A 354 -15.84 20.15 -26.12
C LEU A 354 -16.12 19.66 -24.69
N THR A 355 -15.56 18.51 -24.30
CA THR A 355 -15.66 17.98 -22.94
C THR A 355 -15.08 18.96 -21.91
N VAL A 356 -13.93 19.56 -22.20
CA VAL A 356 -13.30 20.55 -21.31
C VAL A 356 -14.11 21.85 -21.29
N GLN A 357 -14.67 22.29 -22.43
CA GLN A 357 -15.54 23.47 -22.50
C GLN A 357 -16.81 23.31 -21.66
N ASP A 358 -17.47 22.15 -21.75
CA ASP A 358 -18.65 21.83 -20.95
C ASP A 358 -18.34 21.80 -19.45
N ALA A 359 -17.21 21.20 -19.06
CA ALA A 359 -16.76 21.20 -17.66
C ALA A 359 -16.49 22.63 -17.13
N VAL A 360 -15.89 23.50 -17.94
CA VAL A 360 -15.68 24.92 -17.60
C VAL A 360 -17.02 25.64 -17.46
N ALA A 361 -17.93 25.48 -18.41
CA ALA A 361 -19.25 26.14 -18.38
C ALA A 361 -20.07 25.73 -17.15
N LYS A 362 -20.05 24.44 -16.77
CA LYS A 362 -20.72 23.94 -15.57
C LYS A 362 -20.17 24.55 -14.28
N LEU A 363 -18.85 24.74 -14.19
CA LEU A 363 -18.24 25.41 -13.05
C LEU A 363 -18.54 26.91 -13.03
N GLU A 364 -18.55 27.57 -14.18
CA GLU A 364 -18.93 28.97 -14.33
C GLU A 364 -20.37 29.20 -13.84
N GLU A 365 -21.31 28.34 -14.24
CA GLU A 365 -22.70 28.37 -13.79
C GLU A 365 -22.82 28.13 -12.27
N LYS A 366 -22.19 27.07 -11.77
CA LYS A 366 -22.24 26.70 -10.34
C LYS A 366 -21.70 27.80 -9.42
N HIS A 367 -20.68 28.53 -9.86
CA HIS A 367 -20.01 29.57 -9.07
C HIS A 367 -20.40 31.01 -9.48
N ASN A 368 -21.44 31.18 -10.30
CA ASN A 368 -21.96 32.47 -10.76
C ASN A 368 -20.89 33.37 -11.42
N ILE A 369 -19.99 32.78 -12.21
CA ILE A 369 -18.95 33.53 -12.93
C ILE A 369 -19.57 34.14 -14.18
N THR A 370 -19.66 35.47 -14.21
CA THR A 370 -20.23 36.23 -15.34
C THR A 370 -19.25 36.41 -16.50
N HIS A 371 -17.95 36.49 -16.20
CA HIS A 371 -16.89 36.64 -17.19
C HIS A 371 -15.78 35.63 -16.96
N ARG A 372 -15.48 34.85 -18.01
CA ARG A 372 -14.38 33.87 -17.98
C ARG A 372 -13.05 34.56 -17.70
N TRP A 373 -12.27 33.99 -16.77
CA TRP A 373 -10.96 34.52 -16.43
C TRP A 373 -9.98 34.35 -17.60
N THR A 374 -9.16 35.37 -17.81
CA THR A 374 -8.10 35.40 -18.83
C THR A 374 -6.76 35.65 -18.15
N ARG A 375 -5.64 35.37 -18.82
CA ARG A 375 -4.30 35.61 -18.24
C ARG A 375 -4.02 37.03 -17.74
N THR A 376 -4.80 38.01 -18.20
CA THR A 376 -4.70 39.42 -17.80
C THR A 376 -5.71 39.84 -16.74
N SER A 377 -6.71 39.00 -16.47
CA SER A 377 -7.72 39.26 -15.43
C SER A 377 -7.09 39.23 -14.03
N LYS A 378 -7.60 40.05 -13.11
CA LYS A 378 -7.07 40.12 -11.74
C LYS A 378 -7.26 38.78 -11.02
N GLU A 379 -8.40 38.16 -11.27
CA GLU A 379 -8.83 36.88 -10.73
C GLU A 379 -7.85 35.76 -11.14
N TRP A 380 -7.40 35.74 -12.39
CA TRP A 380 -6.37 34.79 -12.84
C TRP A 380 -5.04 34.99 -12.13
N ILE A 381 -4.59 36.24 -12.00
CA ILE A 381 -3.30 36.56 -11.37
C ILE A 381 -3.33 36.17 -9.88
N GLU A 382 -4.42 36.49 -9.20
CA GLU A 382 -4.65 36.12 -7.80
C GLU A 382 -4.75 34.60 -7.63
N ALA A 383 -5.53 33.92 -8.47
CA ALA A 383 -5.62 32.46 -8.49
C ALA A 383 -4.26 31.78 -8.74
N GLN A 384 -3.43 32.36 -9.60
CA GLN A 384 -2.08 31.83 -9.87
C GLN A 384 -1.16 32.01 -8.67
N LYS A 385 -1.29 33.11 -7.91
CA LYS A 385 -0.59 33.32 -6.64
C LYS A 385 -1.07 32.31 -5.59
N THR A 386 -2.38 32.19 -5.37
CA THR A 386 -2.97 31.19 -4.45
C THR A 386 -2.53 29.77 -4.80
N ARG A 387 -2.47 29.41 -6.08
CA ARG A 387 -1.96 28.09 -6.51
C ARG A 387 -0.50 27.87 -6.10
N LYS A 388 0.36 28.88 -6.24
CA LYS A 388 1.77 28.78 -5.82
C LYS A 388 1.89 28.66 -4.31
N ASP A 389 1.14 29.48 -3.57
CA ASP A 389 1.10 29.46 -2.11
C ASP A 389 0.62 28.08 -1.61
N GLN A 390 -0.43 27.52 -2.22
CA GLN A 390 -0.91 26.18 -1.90
C GLN A 390 0.08 25.07 -2.28
N GLN A 391 0.76 25.17 -3.43
CA GLN A 391 1.81 24.21 -3.79
C GLN A 391 2.94 24.23 -2.77
N TYR A 392 3.32 25.42 -2.30
CA TYR A 392 4.30 25.61 -1.23
C TYR A 392 3.83 25.00 0.09
N HIS A 393 2.60 25.31 0.53
CA HIS A 393 2.02 24.71 1.74
C HIS A 393 1.88 23.19 1.64
N ALA A 394 1.47 22.65 0.50
CA ALA A 394 1.42 21.20 0.28
C ALA A 394 2.81 20.56 0.33
N ALA A 395 3.86 21.27 -0.10
CA ALA A 395 5.22 20.81 0.04
C ALA A 395 5.73 20.87 1.49
N ILE A 396 5.27 21.84 2.29
CA ILE A 396 5.48 21.87 3.75
C ILE A 396 4.80 20.66 4.38
N ASP A 397 3.51 20.47 4.13
CA ASP A 397 2.72 19.37 4.72
C ASP A 397 3.34 17.99 4.36
N GLU A 398 3.79 17.82 3.11
CA GLU A 398 4.48 16.59 2.67
C GLU A 398 5.83 16.41 3.39
N LEU A 399 6.64 17.46 3.51
CA LEU A 399 7.93 17.41 4.18
C LEU A 399 7.77 17.12 5.67
N GLU A 400 6.88 17.82 6.35
CA GLU A 400 6.54 17.65 7.77
C GLU A 400 6.07 16.22 8.05
N ARG A 401 5.11 15.73 7.26
CA ARG A 401 4.62 14.35 7.33
C ARG A 401 5.76 13.34 7.25
N LEU A 402 6.68 13.50 6.29
CA LEU A 402 7.79 12.57 6.08
C LEU A 402 8.86 12.66 7.19
N VAL A 403 9.13 13.86 7.70
CA VAL A 403 10.07 14.10 8.80
C VAL A 403 9.54 13.49 10.10
N ILE A 404 8.29 13.75 10.45
CA ILE A 404 7.60 13.16 11.61
C ILE A 404 7.60 11.63 11.49
N GLN A 405 7.25 11.11 10.32
CA GLN A 405 7.33 9.68 10.06
C GLN A 405 8.73 9.11 10.24
N ARG A 406 9.79 9.83 9.87
CA ARG A 406 11.18 9.39 10.08
C ARG A 406 11.55 9.40 11.56
N LEU A 407 11.11 10.40 12.33
CA LEU A 407 11.34 10.49 13.78
C LEU A 407 10.79 9.27 14.53
N PHE A 408 9.53 8.90 14.24
CA PHE A 408 8.91 7.73 14.86
C PHE A 408 9.63 6.41 14.53
N GLU A 409 10.35 6.31 13.42
CA GLU A 409 11.19 5.12 13.16
C GLU A 409 12.52 5.18 13.89
N LEU A 410 13.08 6.38 14.08
CA LEU A 410 14.31 6.59 14.83
C LEU A 410 14.13 6.33 16.33
N SER A 411 13.00 6.73 16.93
CA SER A 411 12.67 6.39 18.32
C SER A 411 12.66 4.87 18.52
N ARG A 412 12.09 4.14 17.55
CA ARG A 412 12.02 2.68 17.56
C ARG A 412 13.37 1.98 17.35
N ALA A 413 14.30 2.61 16.64
CA ALA A 413 15.67 2.09 16.51
C ALA A 413 16.41 2.08 17.86
N GLY A 414 16.02 2.95 18.78
CA GLY A 414 16.55 3.01 20.16
C GLY A 414 15.90 2.05 21.14
N LEU A 415 14.88 1.28 20.74
CA LEU A 415 14.22 0.32 21.64
C LEU A 415 15.12 -0.88 21.93
N ALA A 416 15.43 -1.07 23.22
CA ALA A 416 16.08 -2.27 23.73
C ALA A 416 15.25 -3.52 23.38
N ASN A 417 15.91 -4.68 23.22
CA ASN A 417 15.31 -5.98 22.87
C ASN A 417 14.79 -6.18 21.43
N THR A 418 15.15 -5.33 20.48
CA THR A 418 14.85 -5.59 19.05
C THR A 418 15.84 -6.61 18.44
N GLY A 419 15.35 -7.75 17.93
CA GLY A 419 16.21 -8.77 17.31
C GLY A 419 16.97 -8.28 16.06
N TYR A 420 18.13 -8.86 15.74
CA TYR A 420 19.03 -8.38 14.66
C TYR A 420 18.32 -8.18 13.31
N LYS A 421 17.49 -9.15 12.88
CA LYS A 421 16.75 -9.04 11.63
C LYS A 421 15.75 -7.87 11.64
N LEU A 422 15.05 -7.65 12.76
CA LEU A 422 14.11 -6.53 12.88
C LEU A 422 14.85 -5.19 12.85
N ARG A 423 16.02 -5.11 13.50
CA ARG A 423 16.91 -3.93 13.40
C ARG A 423 17.32 -3.63 11.97
N GLN A 424 17.70 -4.65 11.19
CA GLN A 424 18.02 -4.47 9.76
C GLN A 424 16.81 -3.94 8.96
N HIS A 425 15.60 -4.41 9.25
CA HIS A 425 14.37 -3.90 8.63
C HIS A 425 14.07 -2.45 9.01
N ILE A 426 14.22 -2.09 10.29
CA ILE A 426 14.06 -0.70 10.77
C ILE A 426 15.11 0.20 10.10
N LEU A 427 16.38 -0.21 10.05
CA LEU A 427 17.44 0.54 9.37
C LEU A 427 17.14 0.75 7.89
N LYS A 428 16.65 -0.28 7.20
CA LYS A 428 16.23 -0.18 5.80
C LYS A 428 15.06 0.78 5.62
N ALA A 429 14.07 0.75 6.52
CA ALA A 429 12.96 1.69 6.51
C ALA A 429 13.43 3.14 6.72
N ILE A 430 14.33 3.37 7.69
CA ILE A 430 14.96 4.68 7.95
C ILE A 430 15.69 5.18 6.70
N TYR A 431 16.47 4.31 6.03
CA TYR A 431 17.19 4.67 4.80
C TYR A 431 16.23 5.08 3.67
N VAL A 432 15.20 4.28 3.42
CA VAL A 432 14.20 4.56 2.38
C VAL A 432 13.46 5.87 2.65
N ARG A 433 13.04 6.10 3.90
CA ARG A 433 12.38 7.37 4.28
C ARG A 433 13.31 8.55 4.20
N SER A 434 14.58 8.41 4.58
CA SER A 434 15.57 9.47 4.44
C SER A 434 15.73 9.93 2.99
N LYS A 435 15.65 9.00 2.02
CA LYS A 435 15.61 9.35 0.60
C LYS A 435 14.34 10.13 0.21
N ALA A 436 13.17 9.73 0.73
CA ALA A 436 11.92 10.45 0.49
C ALA A 436 11.93 11.86 1.09
N VAL A 437 12.44 12.01 2.32
CA VAL A 437 12.59 13.32 2.99
C VAL A 437 13.49 14.24 2.17
N ARG A 438 14.63 13.74 1.63
CA ARG A 438 15.48 14.55 0.74
C ARG A 438 14.73 15.05 -0.49
N ALA A 439 13.99 14.17 -1.17
CA ALA A 439 13.21 14.57 -2.35
C ALA A 439 12.11 15.60 -2.02
N ALA A 440 11.46 15.47 -0.85
CA ALA A 440 10.49 16.45 -0.38
C ALA A 440 11.15 17.78 0.01
N LEU A 441 12.33 17.74 0.63
CA LEU A 441 13.13 18.91 0.97
C LEU A 441 13.54 19.69 -0.28
N ASP A 442 14.02 19.00 -1.31
CA ASP A 442 14.38 19.61 -2.59
C ASP A 442 13.17 20.32 -3.23
N ARG A 443 11.99 19.69 -3.16
CA ARG A 443 10.73 20.28 -3.64
C ARG A 443 10.33 21.50 -2.83
N TYR A 444 10.39 21.43 -1.51
CA TYR A 444 10.12 22.55 -0.61
C TYR A 444 11.04 23.73 -0.93
N ASN A 445 12.36 23.50 -0.97
CA ASN A 445 13.35 24.56 -1.21
C ASN A 445 13.18 25.20 -2.59
N LYS A 446 12.81 24.42 -3.60
CA LYS A 446 12.47 24.95 -4.93
C LYS A 446 11.26 25.88 -4.88
N LEU A 447 10.16 25.45 -4.24
CA LEU A 447 8.95 26.27 -4.16
C LEU A 447 9.15 27.50 -3.26
N ALA A 448 9.92 27.36 -2.18
CA ALA A 448 10.27 28.46 -1.28
C ALA A 448 10.99 29.60 -2.01
N SER A 449 11.89 29.29 -2.94
CA SER A 449 12.63 30.30 -3.72
C SER A 449 11.80 30.94 -4.85
N GLU A 450 10.71 30.29 -5.26
CA GLU A 450 9.78 30.80 -6.29
C GLU A 450 8.69 31.74 -5.74
N LEU A 451 8.57 31.87 -4.41
CA LEU A 451 7.64 32.79 -3.74
C LEU A 451 8.11 34.25 -3.81
N VAL A 452 7.16 35.19 -3.65
CA VAL A 452 7.43 36.64 -3.64
C VAL A 452 6.79 37.27 -2.39
N PRO A 453 7.59 37.66 -1.38
CA PRO A 453 9.05 37.47 -1.26
C PRO A 453 9.44 35.98 -1.08
N PRO A 454 10.68 35.59 -1.41
CA PRO A 454 11.16 34.21 -1.21
C PRO A 454 11.10 33.80 0.27
N SER A 455 10.68 32.56 0.52
CA SER A 455 10.68 31.97 1.87
C SER A 455 12.03 31.31 2.19
N CYS A 456 12.24 30.98 3.47
CA CYS A 456 13.48 30.38 3.96
C CYS A 456 13.70 28.95 3.45
N THR A 457 14.89 28.65 2.96
CA THR A 457 15.31 27.29 2.57
C THR A 457 15.97 26.54 3.72
N ILE A 458 15.86 25.21 3.72
CA ILE A 458 16.28 24.35 4.82
C ILE A 458 17.30 23.32 4.32
N SER A 459 18.35 23.07 5.11
CA SER A 459 19.42 22.12 4.76
C SER A 459 19.07 20.68 5.17
N TRP A 460 19.76 19.69 4.62
CA TRP A 460 19.63 18.30 5.09
C TRP A 460 20.20 18.11 6.49
N ASP A 461 21.34 18.73 6.81
CA ASP A 461 22.02 18.56 8.10
C ASP A 461 21.16 19.06 9.27
N SER A 462 20.42 20.13 9.00
CA SER A 462 19.32 20.63 9.82
C SER A 462 18.31 19.52 10.17
N ILE A 463 17.85 18.72 9.20
CA ILE A 463 16.82 17.68 9.40
C ILE A 463 17.39 16.33 9.88
N ALA A 464 18.68 16.07 9.61
CA ALA A 464 19.29 14.78 9.82
C ALA A 464 19.47 14.42 11.31
N ASN A 465 19.68 15.43 12.16
CA ASN A 465 19.97 15.27 13.58
C ASN A 465 18.72 14.97 14.43
N SER A 466 18.74 13.85 15.15
CA SER A 466 17.62 13.37 15.97
C SER A 466 17.27 14.26 17.17
N LYS A 467 18.20 15.11 17.62
CA LYS A 467 18.01 16.02 18.76
C LYS A 467 17.38 17.37 18.40
N VAL A 468 17.27 17.73 17.12
CA VAL A 468 16.95 19.12 16.73
C VAL A 468 15.46 19.31 16.42
N LEU A 469 14.66 18.24 16.32
CA LEU A 469 13.26 18.38 15.95
C LEU A 469 12.32 18.88 17.07
N GLU A 470 12.77 18.92 18.32
CA GLU A 470 12.10 19.71 19.37
C GLU A 470 12.25 21.23 19.15
N ASP A 471 13.19 21.66 18.30
CA ASP A 471 13.50 23.07 18.01
C ASP A 471 13.18 23.50 16.55
N PHE A 472 12.55 22.65 15.73
CA PHE A 472 12.40 22.93 14.29
C PHE A 472 11.19 23.81 13.95
N ASN A 473 11.47 25.08 13.62
CA ASN A 473 10.53 26.08 13.08
C ASN A 473 9.68 25.65 11.86
N ILE A 474 9.95 24.51 11.19
CA ILE A 474 9.03 23.95 10.18
C ILE A 474 7.65 23.71 10.81
N LEU A 475 7.62 23.25 12.07
CA LEU A 475 6.38 22.98 12.82
C LEU A 475 5.68 24.27 13.25
N ARG A 476 6.42 25.39 13.41
CA ARG A 476 5.84 26.72 13.69
C ARG A 476 5.11 27.33 12.49
N GLY A 477 5.39 26.83 11.29
CA GLY A 477 4.64 27.14 10.07
C GLY A 477 3.56 26.10 9.73
N SER A 478 3.45 25.02 10.52
CA SER A 478 2.40 24.03 10.30
C SER A 478 1.07 24.56 10.80
N ARG A 479 0.01 24.22 10.05
CA ARG A 479 -1.35 24.69 10.32
C ARG A 479 -1.91 24.29 11.69
N TRP A 480 -1.23 23.40 12.41
CA TRP A 480 -1.80 22.67 13.55
C TRP A 480 -0.98 22.74 14.84
N GLY A 481 0.12 23.49 14.90
CA GLY A 481 0.84 23.73 16.16
C GLY A 481 1.21 22.45 16.92
N ILE A 482 1.70 21.42 16.21
CA ILE A 482 1.94 20.08 16.78
C ILE A 482 2.83 20.08 18.03
N GLU A 483 3.73 21.06 18.20
CA GLU A 483 4.59 21.20 19.38
C GLU A 483 3.77 21.41 20.68
N GLU A 484 2.56 21.95 20.58
CA GLU A 484 1.66 22.19 21.72
C GLU A 484 0.86 20.94 22.10
N GLU A 485 0.69 20.01 21.14
CA GLU A 485 -0.08 18.79 21.32
C GLU A 485 0.61 17.82 22.30
N GLU A 486 -0.15 17.32 23.29
CA GLU A 486 0.44 16.42 24.28
C GLU A 486 0.95 15.11 23.65
N TRP A 487 0.24 14.55 22.67
CA TRP A 487 0.59 13.28 22.04
C TRP A 487 1.91 13.32 21.26
N SER A 488 2.36 14.51 20.84
CA SER A 488 3.59 14.69 20.05
C SER A 488 4.86 14.72 20.93
N LYS A 489 4.71 14.97 22.23
CA LYS A 489 5.83 15.04 23.19
C LYS A 489 6.55 13.71 23.29
N LEU A 490 7.89 13.76 23.35
CA LEU A 490 8.75 12.56 23.31
C LEU A 490 8.37 11.53 24.38
N GLU A 491 8.17 11.96 25.62
CA GLU A 491 7.79 11.10 26.75
C GLU A 491 6.45 10.37 26.50
N ASN A 492 5.44 11.08 26.02
CA ASN A 492 4.12 10.53 25.71
C ASN A 492 4.17 9.55 24.52
N ARG A 493 5.01 9.83 23.53
CA ARG A 493 5.26 8.88 22.43
C ARG A 493 5.92 7.60 22.93
N HIS A 494 6.92 7.71 23.80
CA HIS A 494 7.56 6.55 24.41
C HIS A 494 6.57 5.72 25.24
N CYS A 495 5.69 6.35 26.02
CA CYS A 495 4.60 5.65 26.72
C CYS A 495 3.74 4.86 25.74
N THR A 496 3.29 5.53 24.68
CA THR A 496 2.35 4.96 23.70
C THR A 496 2.95 3.79 22.92
N GLU A 497 4.26 3.87 22.62
CA GLU A 497 4.98 2.81 21.90
C GLU A 497 5.40 1.64 22.80
N GLN A 498 5.57 1.85 24.11
CA GLN A 498 5.98 0.81 25.06
C GLN A 498 4.82 0.17 25.83
N ALA A 499 3.65 0.81 25.87
CA ALA A 499 2.45 0.24 26.50
C ALA A 499 1.71 -0.79 25.62
N ARG A 500 2.21 -1.06 24.40
CA ARG A 500 1.63 -1.99 23.40
C ARG A 500 2.67 -2.98 22.93
#